data_AF-A0A0L7QJ09-F1
#
_entry.id   AF-A0A0L7QJ09-F1
#
_cell.length_a   1.000
_cell.length_b   1.000
_cell.length_c   1.000
_cell.angle_alpha   90.00
_cell.angle_beta   90.00
_cell.angle_gamma   90.00
#
_symmetry.space_group_name_H-M   'P 1'
#
loop_
_entity.id
_entity.type
_entity.pdbx_description
1 polymer ?
#
loop_
_entity_poly.entity_id
_entity_poly.type
_entity_poly.pdbx_seq_one_letter_code
_entity_poly.pdbx_strand_id
1 'polypeptide(L)'
;MSDILICRSCKQDVKFAETGIRGLGFKLVVNCNCGTKQIRSGPLVSTGFEVNRRTVFVMRLLGIGRQGLNLFCNYMDIGNGITEETYNGIYTNFHAAAKKVYEFCCKKAIEEEKKENEKHERPILNLKVSGDGTWKKRGFKSLFGTTLIAYYSGKVIDLVVRICSQSFK
;
A
#
# COMPACT_ATOMS: atom_id res chain seq x y z
N MET A 1 -15.29 -16.56 -26.84
CA MET A 1 -14.41 -15.48 -27.37
C MET A 1 -13.43 -16.01 -28.42
N SER A 2 -12.94 -17.24 -28.30
CA SER A 2 -12.22 -17.97 -29.36
C SER A 2 -13.04 -18.11 -30.65
N ASP A 3 -14.34 -18.33 -30.52
CA ASP A 3 -15.22 -18.71 -31.64
C ASP A 3 -15.58 -17.54 -32.57
N ILE A 4 -15.13 -16.33 -32.23
CA ILE A 4 -15.36 -15.09 -33.00
C ILE A 4 -14.06 -14.48 -33.53
N LEU A 5 -12.90 -15.08 -33.26
CA LEU A 5 -11.58 -14.57 -33.65
C LEU A 5 -10.83 -15.58 -34.52
N ILE A 6 -10.32 -15.14 -35.66
CA ILE A 6 -9.50 -15.94 -36.58
C ILE A 6 -8.12 -15.32 -36.78
N CYS A 7 -7.12 -16.14 -37.07
CA CYS A 7 -5.79 -15.64 -37.41
C CYS A 7 -5.81 -14.94 -38.78
N ARG A 8 -5.25 -13.73 -38.84
CA ARG A 8 -5.19 -12.97 -40.10
C ARG A 8 -4.40 -13.68 -41.20
N SER A 9 -3.35 -14.42 -40.85
CA SER A 9 -2.42 -15.06 -41.79
C SER A 9 -2.94 -16.40 -42.32
N CYS A 10 -3.28 -17.35 -41.45
CA CYS A 10 -3.74 -18.68 -41.89
C CYS A 10 -5.26 -18.86 -41.94
N LYS A 11 -6.05 -17.86 -41.50
CA LYS A 11 -7.52 -17.91 -41.45
C LYS A 11 -8.13 -19.03 -40.59
N GLN A 12 -7.31 -19.71 -39.79
CA GLN A 12 -7.76 -20.72 -38.83
C GLN A 12 -8.08 -20.10 -37.47
N ASP A 13 -8.77 -20.87 -36.64
CA ASP A 13 -9.14 -20.50 -35.28
C ASP A 13 -7.92 -20.29 -34.39
N VAL A 14 -8.06 -19.37 -33.43
CA VAL A 14 -7.05 -19.10 -32.41
C VAL A 14 -7.51 -19.61 -31.04
N LYS A 15 -6.58 -20.16 -30.27
CA LYS A 15 -6.84 -20.60 -28.89
C LYS A 15 -6.22 -19.61 -27.91
N PHE A 16 -6.97 -19.25 -26.88
CA PHE A 16 -6.49 -18.42 -25.79
C PHE A 16 -6.15 -19.28 -24.58
N ALA A 17 -5.06 -18.94 -23.90
CA ALA A 17 -4.70 -19.53 -22.63
C ALA A 17 -4.04 -18.47 -21.74
N GLU A 18 -3.98 -18.74 -20.45
CA GLU A 18 -3.28 -17.89 -19.49
C GLU A 18 -2.02 -18.59 -19.00
N THR A 19 -0.95 -17.82 -18.78
CA THR A 19 0.30 -18.34 -18.20
C THR A 19 0.98 -17.30 -17.32
N GLY A 20 1.92 -17.75 -16.49
CA GLY A 20 2.73 -16.87 -15.65
C GLY A 20 1.90 -16.05 -14.68
N ILE A 21 0.84 -16.65 -14.11
CA ILE A 21 -0.03 -16.02 -13.13
C ILE A 21 0.81 -15.66 -11.89
N ARG A 22 0.76 -14.38 -11.50
CA ARG A 22 1.46 -13.83 -10.34
C ARG A 22 0.52 -12.84 -9.64
N GLY A 23 -0.22 -13.33 -8.65
CA GLY A 23 -1.33 -12.59 -8.05
C GLY A 23 -2.43 -12.35 -9.07
N LEU A 24 -2.80 -11.09 -9.28
CA LEU A 24 -3.83 -10.68 -10.23
C LEU A 24 -3.30 -10.42 -11.64
N GLY A 25 -1.99 -10.55 -11.86
CA GLY A 25 -1.39 -10.37 -13.17
C GLY A 25 -1.06 -11.69 -13.85
N PHE A 26 -1.20 -11.73 -15.18
CA PHE A 26 -0.97 -12.93 -15.99
C PHE A 26 -0.48 -12.54 -17.40
N LYS A 27 -0.10 -13.54 -18.19
CA LYS A 27 0.18 -13.40 -19.61
C LYS A 27 -0.92 -14.12 -20.40
N LEU A 28 -1.57 -13.39 -21.29
CA LEU A 28 -2.48 -13.94 -22.28
C LEU A 28 -1.65 -14.56 -23.41
N VAL A 29 -1.84 -15.85 -23.62
CA VAL A 29 -1.21 -16.62 -24.69
C VAL A 29 -2.22 -16.80 -25.81
N VAL A 30 -1.85 -16.38 -27.02
CA VAL A 30 -2.63 -16.59 -28.24
C VAL A 30 -1.91 -17.64 -29.06
N ASN A 31 -2.50 -18.82 -29.14
CA ASN A 31 -1.98 -19.97 -29.87
C ASN A 31 -2.67 -20.05 -31.24
N CYS A 32 -1.85 -20.12 -32.28
CA CYS A 32 -2.27 -20.34 -33.65
C CYS A 32 -1.33 -21.37 -34.28
N ASN A 33 -1.76 -22.01 -35.37
CA ASN A 33 -0.90 -22.86 -36.18
C ASN A 33 0.31 -22.09 -36.76
N CYS A 34 0.20 -20.77 -36.94
CA CYS A 34 1.32 -19.90 -37.32
C CYS A 34 2.33 -19.62 -36.19
N GLY A 35 2.05 -20.04 -34.96
CA GLY A 35 2.89 -19.80 -33.79
C GLY A 35 2.14 -19.21 -32.60
N THR A 36 2.90 -18.97 -31.54
CA THR A 36 2.38 -18.52 -30.24
C THR A 36 2.81 -17.10 -29.94
N LYS A 37 1.87 -16.24 -29.53
CA LYS A 37 2.16 -14.88 -29.05
C LYS A 37 1.77 -14.73 -27.59
N GLN A 38 2.61 -14.07 -26.80
CA GLN A 38 2.33 -13.77 -25.40
C GLN A 38 2.14 -12.26 -25.22
N ILE A 39 1.04 -11.88 -24.58
CA ILE A 39 0.67 -10.51 -24.24
C ILE A 39 0.59 -10.42 -22.72
N ARG A 40 1.26 -9.44 -22.12
CA ARG A 40 1.21 -9.23 -20.67
C ARG A 40 -0.09 -8.49 -20.32
N SER A 41 -0.79 -8.90 -19.26
CA SER A 41 -2.01 -8.21 -18.80
C SER A 41 -1.73 -6.79 -18.28
N GLY A 42 -0.48 -6.51 -17.90
CA GLY A 42 -0.02 -5.17 -17.54
C GLY A 42 1.50 -5.07 -17.41
N PRO A 43 2.00 -3.89 -16.99
CA PRO A 43 3.41 -3.67 -16.76
C PRO A 43 3.96 -4.62 -15.69
N LEU A 44 5.10 -5.24 -16.00
CA LEU A 44 5.85 -6.06 -15.05
C LEU A 44 6.94 -5.20 -14.43
N VAL A 45 6.83 -4.92 -13.14
CA VAL A 45 7.83 -4.15 -12.38
C VAL A 45 8.62 -5.12 -11.52
N SER A 46 9.90 -5.27 -11.84
CA SER A 46 10.78 -6.33 -11.33
C SER A 46 10.17 -7.73 -11.51
N THR A 47 9.74 -8.37 -10.43
CA THR A 47 9.21 -9.74 -10.42
C THR A 47 7.68 -9.80 -10.37
N GLY A 48 6.99 -8.68 -10.16
CA GLY A 48 5.55 -8.63 -9.97
C GLY A 48 4.84 -7.73 -10.96
N PHE A 49 3.57 -8.03 -11.25
CA PHE A 49 2.73 -7.12 -12.04
C PHE A 49 2.32 -5.91 -11.20
N GLU A 50 2.26 -4.75 -11.84
CA GLU A 50 1.91 -3.49 -11.19
C GLU A 50 0.54 -3.53 -10.51
N VAL A 51 -0.42 -4.25 -11.09
CA VAL A 51 -1.78 -4.41 -10.57
C VAL A 51 -1.79 -4.89 -9.11
N ASN A 52 -0.87 -5.77 -8.72
CA ASN A 52 -0.79 -6.27 -7.35
C ASN A 52 -0.50 -5.14 -6.35
N ARG A 53 0.41 -4.21 -6.71
CA ARG A 53 0.72 -3.07 -5.84
C ARG A 53 -0.46 -2.12 -5.74
N ARG A 54 -1.13 -1.83 -6.86
CA ARG A 54 -2.30 -0.94 -6.90
C ARG A 54 -3.46 -1.50 -6.08
N THR A 55 -3.78 -2.79 -6.23
CA THR A 55 -4.86 -3.42 -5.47
C THR A 55 -4.57 -3.44 -3.98
N VAL A 56 -3.34 -3.81 -3.56
CA VAL A 56 -2.95 -3.76 -2.15
C VAL A 56 -3.05 -2.34 -1.59
N PHE A 57 -2.61 -1.33 -2.34
CA PHE A 57 -2.71 0.06 -1.92
C PHE A 57 -4.16 0.49 -1.68
N VAL A 58 -5.05 0.23 -2.65
CA VAL A 58 -6.48 0.59 -2.53
C VAL A 58 -7.13 -0.15 -1.37
N MET A 59 -6.90 -1.46 -1.23
CA MET A 59 -7.46 -2.23 -0.12
C MET A 59 -6.98 -1.70 1.23
N ARG A 60 -5.71 -1.29 1.35
CA ARG A 60 -5.19 -0.65 2.57
C ARG A 60 -5.83 0.69 2.87
N LEU A 61 -6.12 1.51 1.86
CA LEU A 61 -6.85 2.77 2.04
C LEU A 61 -8.28 2.53 2.57
N LEU A 62 -8.90 1.43 2.15
CA LEU A 62 -10.22 1.01 2.64
C LEU A 62 -10.16 0.32 4.02
N GLY A 63 -8.97 0.16 4.62
CA GLY A 63 -8.80 -0.57 5.88
C GLY A 63 -8.94 -2.09 5.75
N ILE A 64 -8.91 -2.62 4.53
CA ILE A 64 -9.07 -4.05 4.23
C ILE A 64 -7.68 -4.71 4.15
N GLY A 65 -7.51 -5.79 4.92
CA GLY A 65 -6.29 -6.60 4.92
C GLY A 65 -6.24 -7.63 3.78
N ARG A 66 -5.17 -8.42 3.74
CA ARG A 66 -4.95 -9.48 2.74
C ARG A 66 -6.12 -10.46 2.64
N GLN A 67 -6.68 -10.88 3.76
CA GLN A 67 -7.80 -11.83 3.80
C GLN A 67 -9.05 -11.25 3.14
N GLY A 68 -9.37 -9.99 3.41
CA GLY A 68 -10.48 -9.30 2.76
C GLY A 68 -10.24 -9.07 1.27
N LEU A 69 -9.00 -8.77 0.86
CA LEU A 69 -8.61 -8.72 -0.55
C LEU A 69 -8.85 -10.06 -1.24
N ASN A 70 -8.41 -11.17 -0.64
CA ASN A 70 -8.58 -12.50 -1.24
C ASN A 70 -10.06 -12.90 -1.30
N LEU A 71 -10.85 -12.60 -0.27
CA LEU A 71 -12.30 -12.79 -0.30
C LEU A 71 -12.96 -11.99 -1.42
N PHE A 72 -12.58 -10.72 -1.57
CA PHE A 72 -13.06 -9.89 -2.69
C PHE A 72 -12.71 -10.52 -4.04
N CYS A 73 -11.47 -11.00 -4.22
CA CYS A 73 -11.07 -11.65 -5.46
C CYS A 73 -11.88 -12.92 -5.75
N ASN A 74 -12.16 -13.72 -4.72
CA ASN A 74 -12.99 -14.92 -4.84
C ASN A 74 -14.44 -14.58 -5.19
N TYR A 75 -15.02 -13.54 -4.59
CA TYR A 75 -16.40 -13.11 -4.89
C TYR A 75 -16.55 -12.49 -6.28
N MET A 76 -15.49 -11.85 -6.78
CA MET A 76 -15.47 -11.21 -8.10
C MET A 76 -14.99 -12.13 -9.22
N ASP A 77 -14.57 -13.35 -8.91
CA ASP A 77 -14.01 -14.32 -9.87
C ASP A 77 -12.82 -13.76 -10.70
N ILE A 78 -11.94 -13.00 -10.05
CA ILE A 78 -10.77 -12.34 -10.68
C ILE A 78 -9.44 -13.01 -10.32
N GLY A 79 -9.49 -14.26 -9.87
CA GLY A 79 -8.34 -15.08 -9.50
C GLY A 79 -8.17 -15.29 -7.99
N ASN A 80 -7.12 -16.03 -7.61
CA ASN A 80 -6.91 -16.53 -6.24
C ASN A 80 -6.37 -15.49 -5.23
N GLY A 81 -6.39 -14.20 -5.59
CA GLY A 81 -5.86 -13.12 -4.76
C GLY A 81 -4.34 -13.05 -4.71
N ILE A 82 -3.79 -12.63 -3.57
CA ILE A 82 -2.35 -12.36 -3.39
C ILE A 82 -1.79 -13.23 -2.26
N THR A 83 -0.60 -13.81 -2.49
CA THR A 83 0.11 -14.60 -1.48
C THR A 83 0.61 -13.72 -0.33
N GLU A 84 0.90 -14.34 0.81
CA GLU A 84 1.34 -13.61 2.00
C GLU A 84 2.70 -12.93 1.79
N GLU A 85 3.64 -13.62 1.16
CA GLU A 85 4.99 -13.10 0.89
C GLU A 85 4.92 -11.89 -0.04
N THR A 86 4.09 -12.00 -1.08
CA THR A 86 3.90 -10.91 -2.06
C THR A 86 3.25 -9.70 -1.37
N TYR A 87 2.20 -9.93 -0.59
CA TYR A 87 1.51 -8.86 0.13
C TYR A 87 2.45 -8.16 1.13
N ASN A 88 3.20 -8.92 1.93
CA ASN A 88 4.13 -8.39 2.91
C ASN A 88 5.28 -7.62 2.23
N GLY A 89 5.82 -8.13 1.11
CA GLY A 89 6.83 -7.42 0.33
C GLY A 89 6.31 -6.08 -0.21
N ILE A 90 5.07 -6.04 -0.71
CA ILE A 90 4.43 -4.80 -1.16
C ILE A 90 4.19 -3.86 0.02
N TYR A 91 3.68 -4.36 1.13
CA TYR A 91 3.41 -3.59 2.34
C TYR A 91 4.68 -2.95 2.92
N THR A 92 5.78 -3.69 2.99
CA THR A 92 7.07 -3.17 3.46
C THR A 92 7.58 -2.03 2.58
N ASN A 93 7.42 -2.13 1.26
CA ASN A 93 7.78 -1.05 0.34
C ASN A 93 6.93 0.21 0.58
N PHE A 94 5.62 0.05 0.77
CA PHE A 94 4.74 1.16 1.12
C PHE A 94 5.07 1.78 2.47
N HIS A 95 5.35 0.95 3.48
CA HIS A 95 5.75 1.42 4.80
C HIS A 95 7.05 2.23 4.72
N ALA A 96 8.06 1.74 4.00
CA ALA A 96 9.32 2.44 3.81
C ALA A 96 9.13 3.79 3.08
N ALA A 97 8.31 3.82 2.02
CA ALA A 97 8.02 5.05 1.30
C ALA A 97 7.25 6.06 2.17
N ALA A 98 6.18 5.61 2.83
CA ALA A 98 5.37 6.44 3.73
C ALA A 98 6.21 6.99 4.89
N LYS A 99 7.09 6.17 5.48
CA LYS A 99 8.00 6.60 6.54
C LYS A 99 8.93 7.72 6.08
N LYS A 100 9.53 7.61 4.89
CA LYS A 100 10.39 8.67 4.33
C LYS A 100 9.64 9.97 4.10
N VAL A 101 8.43 9.90 3.54
CA VAL A 101 7.57 11.08 3.34
C VAL A 101 7.20 11.71 4.68
N TYR A 102 6.83 10.88 5.66
CA TYR A 102 6.52 11.32 7.01
C TYR A 102 7.71 12.06 7.67
N GLU A 103 8.90 11.47 7.64
CA GLU A 103 10.12 12.09 8.18
C GLU A 103 10.43 13.43 7.49
N PHE A 104 10.25 13.50 6.18
CA PHE A 104 10.42 14.75 5.43
C PHE A 104 9.40 15.81 5.84
N CYS A 105 8.13 15.45 5.97
CA CYS A 105 7.07 16.34 6.45
C CYS A 105 7.34 16.84 7.87
N CYS A 106 7.79 15.97 8.78
CA CYS A 106 8.11 16.35 10.16
C CYS A 106 9.27 17.34 10.21
N LYS A 107 10.35 17.11 9.45
CA LYS A 107 11.47 18.06 9.35
C LYS A 107 10.99 19.43 8.87
N LYS A 108 10.14 19.46 7.84
CA LYS A 108 9.57 20.70 7.34
C LYS A 108 8.72 21.41 8.40
N ALA A 109 7.88 20.67 9.14
CA ALA A 109 7.07 21.22 10.22
C ALA A 109 7.93 21.81 11.36
N ILE A 110 9.04 21.14 11.71
CA ILE A 110 10.00 21.65 12.71
C ILE A 110 10.61 22.97 12.25
N GLU A 111 11.06 23.06 10.99
CA GLU A 111 11.65 24.30 10.46
C GLU A 111 10.64 25.46 10.39
N GLU A 112 9.37 25.16 10.14
CA GLU A 112 8.31 26.17 10.18
C GLU A 112 8.03 26.63 11.62
N GLU A 113 7.98 25.72 12.59
CA GLU A 113 7.81 26.07 14.00
C GLU A 113 8.97 26.93 14.54
N LYS A 114 10.21 26.63 14.13
CA LYS A 114 11.39 27.44 14.47
C LYS A 114 11.24 28.89 14.01
N LYS A 115 10.74 29.09 12.78
CA LYS A 115 10.49 30.43 12.23
C LYS A 115 9.38 31.17 12.99
N GLU A 116 8.32 30.46 13.39
CA GLU A 116 7.27 31.07 14.24
C GLU A 116 7.80 31.44 15.63
N ASN A 117 8.68 30.61 16.22
CA ASN A 117 9.35 30.92 17.48
C ASN A 117 10.20 32.21 17.39
N GLU A 118 10.95 32.42 16.30
CA GLU A 118 11.72 33.65 16.07
C GLU A 118 10.82 34.89 16.00
N LYS A 119 9.68 34.81 15.29
CA LYS A 119 8.70 35.91 15.20
C LYS A 119 8.10 36.27 16.56
N HIS A 120 8.01 35.30 17.48
CA HIS A 120 7.48 35.49 18.82
C HIS A 120 8.59 35.74 19.87
N GLU A 121 9.81 36.07 19.43
CA GLU A 121 10.96 36.39 20.30
C GLU A 121 11.31 35.26 21.28
N ARG A 122 11.07 34.00 20.89
CA ARG A 122 11.38 32.82 21.69
C ARG A 122 12.65 32.11 21.22
N PRO A 123 13.36 31.40 22.10
CA PRO A 123 14.50 30.59 21.71
C PRO A 123 14.11 29.54 20.65
N ILE A 124 14.82 29.56 19.52
CA ILE A 124 14.57 28.71 18.34
C ILE A 124 14.46 27.23 18.70
N LEU A 125 15.34 26.76 19.60
CA LEU A 125 15.44 25.35 19.99
C LEU A 125 14.38 24.93 21.03
N ASN A 126 13.66 25.86 21.64
CA ASN A 126 12.66 25.55 22.65
C ASN A 126 11.27 25.42 22.01
N LEU A 127 11.01 24.24 21.44
CA LEU A 127 9.74 23.92 20.79
C LEU A 127 8.68 23.60 21.85
N LYS A 128 7.60 24.38 21.86
CA LYS A 128 6.41 24.06 22.66
C LYS A 128 5.53 23.11 21.84
N VAL A 129 5.20 21.96 22.41
CA VAL A 129 4.36 20.95 21.77
C VAL A 129 3.15 20.62 22.63
N SER A 130 2.03 20.31 21.97
CA SER A 130 0.86 19.68 22.54
C SER A 130 0.88 18.20 22.18
N GLY A 131 0.62 17.31 23.14
CA GLY A 131 0.52 15.88 22.89
C GLY A 131 -0.95 15.46 22.82
N ASP A 132 -1.39 14.90 21.69
CA ASP A 132 -2.69 14.25 21.58
C ASP A 132 -2.50 12.73 21.52
N GLY A 133 -3.37 11.99 22.19
CA GLY A 133 -3.21 10.55 22.40
C GLY A 133 -4.50 9.81 22.15
N THR A 134 -4.42 8.67 21.47
CA THR A 134 -5.60 7.81 21.31
C THR A 134 -5.94 7.11 22.62
N TRP A 135 -7.19 7.25 23.07
CA TRP A 135 -7.66 6.68 24.34
C TRP A 135 -7.83 5.15 24.28
N LYS A 136 -7.51 4.48 25.39
CA LYS A 136 -7.67 3.04 25.58
C LYS A 136 -9.12 2.62 25.82
N LYS A 137 -9.60 1.63 25.07
CA LYS A 137 -10.73 0.79 25.51
C LYS A 137 -10.23 -0.27 26.50
N ARG A 138 -10.82 -0.31 27.70
CA ARG A 138 -10.47 -1.27 28.78
C ARG A 138 -10.63 -2.71 28.25
N GLY A 139 -9.66 -3.58 28.56
CA GLY A 139 -9.68 -5.01 28.16
C GLY A 139 -9.08 -5.34 26.79
N PHE A 140 -8.71 -4.35 25.97
CA PHE A 140 -8.11 -4.59 24.65
C PHE A 140 -6.62 -4.27 24.63
N LYS A 141 -5.83 -5.15 24.00
CA LYS A 141 -4.44 -4.89 23.60
C LYS A 141 -4.46 -4.29 22.20
N SER A 142 -4.34 -2.97 22.10
CA SER A 142 -4.21 -2.26 20.83
C SER A 142 -2.95 -1.41 20.81
N LEU A 143 -2.50 -1.08 19.60
CA LEU A 143 -1.50 -0.04 19.37
C LEU A 143 -2.13 1.31 19.72
N PHE A 144 -1.44 2.11 20.55
CA PHE A 144 -1.84 3.49 20.84
C PHE A 144 -0.82 4.44 20.23
N GLY A 145 -1.31 5.47 19.55
CA GLY A 145 -0.49 6.54 19.01
C GLY A 145 -0.59 7.77 19.88
N THR A 146 0.56 8.35 20.23
CA THR A 146 0.65 9.73 20.72
C THR A 146 1.26 10.58 19.62
N THR A 147 0.56 11.63 19.22
CA THR A 147 1.02 12.63 18.27
C THR A 147 1.50 13.85 19.02
N LEU A 148 2.65 14.40 18.62
CA LEU A 148 3.15 15.67 19.11
C LEU A 148 2.88 16.74 18.05
N ILE A 149 2.12 17.76 18.44
CA ILE A 149 1.65 18.85 17.59
C ILE A 149 2.34 20.13 18.04
N ALA A 150 2.92 20.85 17.08
CA ALA A 150 3.55 22.14 17.29
C ALA A 150 2.54 23.19 17.77
N TYR A 151 2.93 24.04 18.72
CA TYR A 151 2.01 24.99 19.32
C TYR A 151 1.61 26.12 18.36
N TYR A 152 2.55 26.69 17.62
CA TYR A 152 2.29 27.84 16.75
C TYR A 152 1.82 27.43 15.36
N SER A 153 2.53 26.50 14.72
CA SER A 153 2.20 26.03 13.37
C SER A 153 1.03 25.05 13.34
N GLY A 154 0.67 24.43 14.47
CA GLY A 154 -0.39 23.43 14.55
C GLY A 154 -0.10 22.13 13.79
N LYS A 155 1.16 21.91 13.39
CA LYS A 155 1.58 20.77 12.57
C LYS A 155 2.11 19.63 13.42
N VAL A 156 1.97 18.39 12.93
CA VAL A 156 2.51 17.22 13.61
C VAL A 156 4.04 17.20 13.45
N ILE A 157 4.76 17.20 14.57
CA ILE A 157 6.23 17.15 14.64
C ILE A 157 6.73 15.72 14.82
N ASP A 158 6.00 14.90 15.58
CA ASP A 158 6.39 13.53 15.88
C ASP A 158 5.17 12.66 16.18
N LEU A 159 5.34 11.34 16.02
CA LEU A 159 4.31 10.33 16.21
C LEU A 159 4.96 9.10 16.84
N VAL A 160 4.58 8.82 18.08
CA VAL A 160 5.07 7.67 18.83
C VAL A 160 3.96 6.65 18.93
N VAL A 161 4.16 5.48 18.32
CA VAL A 161 3.25 4.34 18.45
C VAL A 161 3.81 3.38 19.49
N ARG A 162 3.01 3.06 20.52
CA ARG A 162 3.38 2.10 21.57
C ARG A 162 2.42 0.91 21.60
N ILE A 163 2.98 -0.26 21.89
CA ILE A 163 2.22 -1.47 22.23
C ILE A 163 2.08 -1.50 23.75
N CYS A 164 0.85 -1.49 24.26
CA CYS A 164 0.60 -1.68 25.68
C CYS A 164 0.10 -3.10 25.93
N SER A 165 0.99 -3.98 26.41
CA SER A 165 0.60 -5.27 26.99
C SER A 165 0.28 -5.08 28.48
N GLN A 166 -1.00 -5.23 28.85
CA GLN A 166 -1.33 -5.45 30.26
C GLN A 166 -0.91 -6.88 30.63
N SER A 167 0.06 -7.00 31.53
CA SER A 167 0.20 -8.18 32.37
C SER A 167 -0.90 -8.10 33.42
N PHE A 168 -1.86 -9.01 33.36
CA PHE A 168 -2.75 -9.26 34.49
C PHE A 168 -1.86 -9.77 35.64
N LYS A 169 -1.70 -8.97 36.68
CA LYS A 169 -1.36 -9.45 38.01
C LYS A 169 -2.65 -9.64 38.77
#